data_AF-A0A661BNE2-F1
#
_entry.id   AF-A0A661BNE2-F1
#
_cell.length_a   1.000
_cell.length_b   1.000
_cell.length_c   1.000
_cell.angle_alpha   90.00
_cell.angle_beta   90.00
_cell.angle_gamma   90.00
#
_symmetry.space_group_name_H-M   'P 1'
#
loop_
_entity.id
_entity.type
_entity.pdbx_description
1 polymer ?
#
loop_
_entity_poly.entity_id
_entity_poly.type
_entity_poly.pdbx_seq_one_letter_code
_entity_poly.pdbx_strand_id
1 'polypeptide(L)'
;MRKPQDQSQLLALVQEVLDEVDDLRAVIEYDLEDEMSDALGVLDAVEQDLRQLRNKLTDGQWEPSGSDLPSMGPVAHVSRHSLPFRDLLQFVNDGQKKGFADAAD
;
A
#
# COMPACT_ATOMS: atom_id res chain seq x y z
N MET A 1 -15.23 -2.55 -6.05
CA MET A 1 -13.84 -2.23 -5.67
C MET A 1 -13.81 -0.83 -5.09
N ARG A 2 -13.14 -0.62 -3.96
CA ARG A 2 -13.06 0.68 -3.26
C ARG A 2 -12.02 1.55 -3.97
N LYS A 3 -12.45 2.47 -4.82
CA LYS A 3 -11.57 3.47 -5.44
C LYS A 3 -11.62 4.76 -4.61
N PRO A 4 -10.49 5.38 -4.23
CA PRO A 4 -10.51 6.65 -3.49
C PRO A 4 -11.24 7.71 -4.31
N GLN A 5 -12.13 8.49 -3.67
CA GLN A 5 -12.88 9.57 -4.33
C GLN A 5 -12.11 10.90 -4.33
N ASP A 6 -11.18 11.04 -3.40
CA ASP A 6 -10.42 12.27 -3.20
C ASP A 6 -9.07 11.97 -2.53
N GLN A 7 -8.25 13.02 -2.40
CA GLN A 7 -6.91 12.95 -1.85
C GLN A 7 -6.90 12.54 -0.37
N SER A 8 -7.90 12.96 0.41
CA SER A 8 -8.03 12.62 1.81
C SER A 8 -8.33 11.13 1.99
N GLN A 9 -9.17 10.55 1.14
CA GLN A 9 -9.46 9.12 1.14
C GLN A 9 -8.24 8.29 0.70
N LEU A 10 -7.50 8.74 -0.31
CA LEU A 10 -6.24 8.07 -0.68
C LEU A 10 -5.22 8.14 0.46
N LEU A 11 -5.09 9.30 1.13
CA LEU A 11 -4.24 9.46 2.30
C LEU A 11 -4.66 8.52 3.45
N ALA A 12 -5.97 8.39 3.70
CA ALA A 12 -6.48 7.48 4.72
C ALA A 12 -6.17 6.01 4.39
N LEU A 13 -6.33 5.59 3.13
CA LEU A 13 -5.95 4.24 2.71
C LEU A 13 -4.45 3.99 2.82
N VAL A 14 -3.62 5.00 2.51
CA VAL A 14 -2.16 4.90 2.69
C VAL A 14 -1.79 4.73 4.16
N GLN A 15 -2.48 5.44 5.07
CA GLN A 15 -2.28 5.28 6.51
C GLN A 15 -2.73 3.89 6.99
N GLU A 16 -3.90 3.42 6.54
CA GLU A 16 -4.42 2.08 6.87
C GLU A 16 -3.43 0.97 6.47
N VAL A 17 -2.83 1.05 5.27
CA VAL A 17 -1.82 0.06 4.86
C VAL A 17 -0.52 0.19 5.64
N LEU A 18 -0.10 1.39 6.03
CA LEU A 18 1.10 1.57 6.87
C LEU A 18 0.89 0.95 8.26
N ASP A 19 -0.28 1.14 8.85
CA ASP A 19 -0.62 0.53 10.15
C ASP A 19 -0.60 -1.00 10.05
N GLU A 20 -1.18 -1.57 9.00
CA GLU A 20 -1.16 -3.03 8.74
C GLU A 20 0.25 -3.58 8.49
N VAL A 21 1.15 -2.80 7.88
CA VAL A 21 2.57 -3.17 7.72
C VAL A 21 3.27 -3.24 9.09
N ASP A 22 3.02 -2.27 9.96
CA ASP A 22 3.59 -2.23 11.31
C ASP A 22 3.03 -3.38 12.18
N ASP A 23 1.72 -3.66 12.10
CA ASP A 23 1.08 -4.78 12.78
C ASP A 23 1.64 -6.13 12.30
N LEU A 24 1.79 -6.31 10.98
CA LEU A 24 2.37 -7.54 10.43
C LEU A 24 3.83 -7.73 10.88
N ARG A 25 4.63 -6.66 10.91
CA ARG A 25 6.00 -6.75 11.44
C ARG A 25 6.01 -7.22 12.89
N ALA A 26 5.15 -6.64 13.72
CA ALA A 26 5.04 -7.05 15.12
C ALA A 26 4.67 -8.54 15.23
N VAL A 27 3.69 -9.02 14.45
CA VAL A 27 3.31 -10.44 14.44
C VAL A 27 4.49 -11.33 14.07
N ILE A 28 5.23 -11.00 13.01
CA ILE A 28 6.39 -11.79 12.56
C ILE A 28 7.51 -11.80 13.62
N GLU A 29 7.78 -10.65 14.25
CA GLU A 29 8.79 -10.54 15.31
C GLU A 29 8.44 -11.36 16.55
N TYR A 30 7.15 -11.46 16.90
CA TYR A 30 6.69 -12.20 18.08
C TYR A 30 6.50 -13.69 17.84
N ASP A 31 6.07 -14.12 16.65
CA ASP A 31 5.65 -15.52 16.41
C ASP A 31 6.60 -16.35 15.52
N LEU A 32 7.67 -15.75 14.95
CA LEU A 32 8.66 -16.43 14.10
C LEU A 32 8.03 -17.43 13.10
N GLU A 33 6.85 -17.11 12.56
CA GLU A 33 6.20 -18.00 11.61
C GLU A 33 7.00 -18.00 10.30
N ASP A 34 7.62 -19.14 9.99
CA ASP A 34 8.35 -19.37 8.73
C ASP A 34 7.50 -19.00 7.49
N GLU A 35 6.17 -19.13 7.60
CA GLU A 35 5.19 -18.83 6.54
C GLU A 35 5.10 -17.32 6.17
N MET A 36 5.60 -16.44 7.05
CA MET A 36 5.64 -14.99 6.85
C MET A 36 7.04 -14.45 6.56
N SER A 37 8.08 -15.30 6.54
CA SER A 37 9.46 -14.89 6.24
C SER A 37 9.59 -14.23 4.85
N ASP A 38 8.82 -14.68 3.86
CA ASP A 38 8.82 -14.09 2.52
C ASP A 38 8.19 -12.69 2.49
N ALA A 39 7.33 -12.37 3.47
CA ALA A 39 6.71 -11.04 3.58
C ALA A 39 7.71 -9.99 4.07
N LEU A 40 8.60 -10.33 5.02
CA LEU A 40 9.61 -9.40 5.55
C LEU A 40 10.41 -8.73 4.45
N GLY A 41 10.79 -9.50 3.41
CA GLY A 41 11.59 -8.99 2.29
C GLY A 41 10.89 -7.91 1.45
N VAL A 42 9.56 -7.80 1.52
CA VAL A 42 8.79 -6.80 0.76
C VAL A 42 8.23 -5.67 1.62
N LEU A 43 8.14 -5.84 2.94
CA LEU A 43 7.55 -4.83 3.84
C LEU A 43 8.31 -3.50 3.79
N ASP A 44 9.64 -3.53 3.75
CA ASP A 44 10.45 -2.32 3.64
C ASP A 44 10.16 -1.55 2.34
N ALA A 45 10.01 -2.26 1.23
CA ALA A 45 9.71 -1.65 -0.07
C ALA A 45 8.30 -1.04 -0.08
N VAL A 46 7.31 -1.75 0.47
CA VAL A 46 5.93 -1.26 0.60
C VAL A 46 5.90 -0.02 1.49
N GLU A 47 6.52 -0.06 2.67
CA GLU A 47 6.55 1.07 3.59
C GLU A 47 7.22 2.29 2.97
N GLN A 48 8.37 2.10 2.31
CA GLN A 48 9.10 3.19 1.67
C GLN A 48 8.25 3.88 0.59
N ASP A 49 7.58 3.11 -0.27
CA ASP A 49 6.70 3.65 -1.31
C ASP A 49 5.50 4.39 -0.71
N LEU A 50 4.87 3.81 0.30
CA LEU A 50 3.70 4.40 0.96
C LEU A 50 4.07 5.68 1.73
N ARG A 51 5.23 5.75 2.39
CA ARG A 51 5.71 6.97 3.04
C ARG A 51 5.99 8.07 2.03
N GLN A 52 6.60 7.74 0.89
CA GLN A 52 6.80 8.73 -0.19
C GLN A 52 5.47 9.23 -0.74
N LEU A 53 4.52 8.33 -0.97
CA LEU A 53 3.18 8.68 -1.42
C LEU A 53 2.47 9.58 -0.41
N ARG A 54 2.49 9.21 0.87
CA ARG A 54 1.94 10.00 1.97
C ARG A 54 2.51 11.41 1.99
N ASN A 55 3.83 11.57 1.85
CA ASN A 55 4.47 12.89 1.85
C ASN A 55 4.01 13.74 0.65
N LYS A 56 3.94 13.14 -0.55
CA LYS A 56 3.37 13.84 -1.72
C LYS A 56 1.93 14.29 -1.49
N LEU A 57 1.12 13.45 -0.84
CA LEU A 57 -0.27 13.75 -0.50
C LEU A 57 -0.38 14.85 0.57
N THR A 58 0.50 14.89 1.56
CA THR A 58 0.46 15.95 2.60
C THR A 58 1.00 17.28 2.11
N ASP A 59 1.98 17.25 1.22
CA ASP A 59 2.66 18.44 0.71
C ASP A 59 1.90 19.09 -0.47
N GLY A 60 0.79 18.49 -0.90
CA GLY A 60 0.01 18.95 -2.05
C GLY A 60 0.72 18.78 -3.39
N GLN A 61 1.74 17.93 -3.45
CA GLN A 61 2.55 17.64 -4.64
C GLN A 61 2.15 16.34 -5.33
N TRP A 62 1.02 15.76 -4.91
CA TRP A 62 0.54 14.50 -5.44
C TRP A 62 -0.12 14.69 -6.81
N GLU A 63 0.28 13.85 -7.76
CA GLU A 63 -0.37 13.66 -9.05
C GLU A 63 -0.41 12.15 -9.39
N PRO A 64 -1.42 11.68 -10.15
CA PRO A 64 -1.45 10.31 -10.63
C PRO A 64 -0.20 9.98 -11.47
N SER A 65 0.48 8.88 -11.17
CA SER A 65 1.72 8.50 -11.87
C SER A 65 1.51 7.84 -13.22
N GLY A 66 0.33 7.27 -13.49
CA GLY A 66 0.10 6.41 -14.66
C GLY A 66 0.78 5.02 -14.58
N SER A 67 1.63 4.80 -13.58
CA SER A 67 2.34 3.55 -13.31
C SER A 67 1.96 2.97 -11.95
N ASP A 68 2.16 1.65 -11.79
CA ASP A 68 2.05 0.99 -10.49
C ASP A 68 3.14 1.47 -9.52
N LEU A 69 2.91 1.30 -8.21
CA LEU A 69 3.92 1.48 -7.19
C LEU A 69 5.08 0.49 -7.43
N PRO A 70 6.35 0.90 -7.27
CA PRO A 70 7.51 0.02 -7.45
C PRO A 70 7.42 -1.30 -6.66
N SER A 71 6.90 -1.24 -5.43
CA SER A 71 6.68 -2.37 -4.52
C SER A 71 5.67 -3.40 -5.04
N MET A 72 4.82 -3.07 -6.02
CA MET A 72 3.87 -4.04 -6.60
C MET A 72 4.57 -5.20 -7.30
N GLY A 73 5.76 -4.97 -7.86
CA GLY A 73 6.57 -6.04 -8.49
C GLY A 73 6.99 -7.10 -7.48
N PRO A 74 7.72 -6.74 -6.40
CA PRO A 74 8.05 -7.64 -5.30
C PRO A 74 6.81 -8.30 -4.67
N VAL A 75 5.76 -7.53 -4.37
CA VAL A 75 4.51 -8.05 -3.76
C VAL A 75 3.83 -9.11 -4.62
N ALA A 76 3.95 -9.04 -5.95
CA ALA A 76 3.37 -10.03 -6.85
C ALA A 76 3.93 -11.46 -6.62
N HIS A 77 5.16 -11.57 -6.10
CA HIS A 77 5.85 -12.84 -5.86
C HIS A 77 5.58 -13.43 -4.47
N VAL A 78 4.98 -12.64 -3.56
CA VAL A 78 4.65 -13.08 -2.21
C VAL A 78 3.26 -13.76 -2.21
N SER A 79 3.14 -14.83 -1.44
CA SER A 79 1.86 -15.52 -1.24
C SER A 79 0.79 -14.56 -0.73
N ARG A 80 -0.46 -14.73 -1.20
CA ARG A 80 -1.59 -13.94 -0.69
C ARG A 80 -1.81 -14.13 0.80
N HIS A 81 -1.47 -15.31 1.34
CA HIS A 81 -1.64 -15.61 2.76
C HIS A 81 -0.63 -14.87 3.66
N SER A 82 0.53 -14.51 3.11
CA SER A 82 1.58 -13.82 3.87
C SER A 82 1.41 -12.30 3.92
N LEU A 83 0.43 -11.73 3.18
CA LEU A 83 0.17 -10.29 3.12
C LEU A 83 -1.32 -9.98 3.32
N PRO A 84 -1.80 -9.83 4.58
CA PRO A 84 -3.21 -9.59 4.88
C PRO A 84 -3.76 -8.30 4.26
N PHE A 85 -2.92 -7.27 4.09
CA PHE A 85 -3.29 -5.97 3.53
C PHE A 85 -3.22 -5.89 1.99
N ARG A 86 -2.98 -6.99 1.28
CA ARG A 86 -2.72 -6.97 -0.18
C ARG A 86 -3.82 -6.29 -0.99
N ASP A 87 -5.08 -6.49 -0.62
CA ASP A 87 -6.20 -5.87 -1.33
C ASP A 87 -6.29 -4.35 -1.05
N LEU A 88 -5.95 -3.91 0.17
CA LEU A 88 -5.83 -2.49 0.50
C LEU A 88 -4.69 -1.84 -0.27
N LEU A 89 -3.54 -2.49 -0.35
CA LEU A 89 -2.40 -2.02 -1.15
C LEU A 89 -2.78 -1.91 -2.63
N GLN A 90 -3.58 -2.83 -3.16
CA GLN A 90 -4.08 -2.74 -4.54
C GLN A 90 -4.98 -1.51 -4.75
N PHE A 91 -5.82 -1.14 -3.77
CA PHE A 91 -6.64 0.08 -3.85
C PHE A 91 -5.79 1.35 -3.81
N VAL A 92 -4.75 1.38 -2.97
CA VAL A 92 -3.78 2.48 -2.95
C VAL A 92 -3.06 2.58 -4.29
N ASN A 93 -2.58 1.45 -4.83
CA ASN A 93 -1.92 1.39 -6.12
C ASN A 93 -2.81 1.89 -7.26
N ASP A 94 -4.08 1.48 -7.29
CA ASP A 94 -5.04 1.96 -8.29
C ASP A 94 -5.28 3.47 -8.17
N GLY A 95 -5.38 4.00 -6.95
CA GLY A 95 -5.49 5.44 -6.70
C GLY A 95 -4.26 6.21 -7.15
N GLN A 96 -3.05 5.72 -6.85
CA GLN A 96 -1.80 6.32 -7.29
C GLN A 96 -1.65 6.28 -8.82
N LYS A 97 -2.01 5.15 -9.45
CA LYS A 97 -1.84 4.95 -10.89
C LYS A 97 -2.86 5.72 -11.72
N LYS A 98 -4.14 5.67 -11.32
CA LYS A 98 -5.28 6.12 -12.12
C LYS A 98 -5.92 7.40 -11.60
N GLY A 99 -5.48 7.91 -10.45
CA GLY A 99 -6.16 8.98 -9.74
C GLY A 99 -7.46 8.53 -9.09
N PHE A 100 -8.29 9.50 -8.71
CA PHE A 100 -9.54 9.24 -8.01
C PHE A 100 -10.62 8.67 -8.94
N ALA A 101 -11.69 8.10 -8.37
CA ALA A 101 -12.90 7.90 -9.14
C ALA A 101 -13.31 9.26 -9.73
N ASP A 102 -13.40 9.35 -11.06
CA ASP A 102 -14.10 10.48 -11.65
C ASP A 102 -15.46 10.52 -10.96
N ALA A 103 -15.83 11.70 -10.47
CA ALA A 103 -17.23 12.01 -10.23
C ALA A 103 -17.92 12.04 -11.60
N ALA A 104 -18.09 10.88 -12.20
CA ALA A 104 -18.81 10.72 -13.45
C ALA A 104 -20.30 10.86 -13.14
N ASP A 105 -20.79 12.07 -13.44
CA ASP A 105 -22.15 12.48 -13.85
C ASP A 105 -23.38 11.92 -13.11
#